data_AF-A0A103ED69-F1
#
_entry.id   AF-A0A103ED69-F1
#
_cell.length_a   1.000
_cell.length_b   1.000
_cell.length_c   1.000
_cell.angle_alpha   90.00
_cell.angle_beta   90.00
_cell.angle_gamma   90.00
#
_symmetry.space_group_name_H-M   'P 1'
#
loop_
_entity.id
_entity.type
_entity.pdbx_description
1 polymer ?
#
loop_
_entity_poly.entity_id
_entity_poly.type
_entity_poly.pdbx_seq_one_letter_code
_entity_poly.pdbx_strand_id
1 'polypeptide(L)' 'MTFVKNAGYNPWAEANNTIVLYPQLYGGAENTEAPSNLLGCRDWWEYNSMKYATHAGNQMKAVKAIVDRISGGAK' A
#
# COMPACT_ATOMS: atom_id res chain seq x y z
N MET A 1 2.07 11.31 8.95
CA MET A 1 0.64 10.89 8.96
C MET A 1 -0.32 11.91 8.34
N THR A 2 0.14 12.97 7.64
CA THR A 2 -0.74 14.02 7.09
C THR A 2 -1.80 13.49 6.13
N PHE A 3 -1.45 12.56 5.23
CA PHE A 3 -2.40 11.97 4.29
C PHE A 3 -3.57 11.26 4.98
N VAL A 4 -3.28 10.38 5.95
CA VAL A 4 -4.30 9.63 6.70
C VAL A 4 -5.29 10.56 7.40
N LYS A 5 -4.84 11.73 7.88
CA LYS A 5 -5.70 12.69 8.60
C LYS A 5 -6.49 13.59 7.65
N ASN A 6 -5.88 14.01 6.54
CA ASN A 6 -6.39 15.12 5.74
C ASN A 6 -6.96 14.72 4.37
N ALA A 7 -6.86 13.44 3.97
CA ALA A 7 -7.42 12.98 2.71
C ALA A 7 -8.96 12.96 2.68
N GLY A 8 -9.62 13.17 3.83
CA GLY A 8 -11.08 13.29 3.94
C GLY A 8 -11.85 11.98 3.98
N TYR A 9 -11.18 10.83 3.87
CA TYR A 9 -11.87 9.53 3.86
C TYR A 9 -12.43 9.12 5.24
N ASN A 10 -11.75 9.46 6.35
CA ASN A 10 -12.12 8.94 7.68
C ASN A 10 -13.52 9.39 8.15
N PRO A 11 -13.92 10.68 8.06
CA PRO A 11 -15.26 11.08 8.47
C PRO A 11 -16.37 10.40 7.67
N TRP A 12 -16.14 10.17 6.38
CA TRP A 12 -17.10 9.43 5.55
C TRP A 12 -17.15 7.95 5.95
N ALA A 13 -16.00 7.33 6.21
CA ALA A 13 -15.93 5.93 6.60
C ALA A 13 -16.59 5.65 7.96
N GLU A 14 -16.41 6.56 8.92
CA GLU A 14 -17.06 6.53 10.25
C GLU A 14 -18.59 6.55 10.13
N ALA A 15 -19.15 7.37 9.23
CA ALA A 15 -20.59 7.45 9.00
C ALA A 15 -21.18 6.24 8.25
N ASN A 16 -20.34 5.39 7.64
CA ASN A 16 -20.76 4.32 6.72
C ASN A 16 -20.28 2.92 7.14
N ASN A 17 -19.90 2.71 8.41
CA ASN A 17 -19.39 1.42 8.91
C ASN A 17 -18.27 0.82 8.02
N THR A 18 -17.42 1.69 7.49
CA THR A 18 -16.38 1.29 6.52
C THR A 18 -15.01 1.41 7.16
N ILE A 19 -14.13 0.43 6.91
CA ILE A 19 -12.71 0.50 7.29
C ILE A 19 -11.91 1.03 6.11
N VAL A 20 -11.08 2.06 6.33
CA VAL A 20 -10.13 2.57 5.33
C VAL A 20 -8.72 2.10 5.68
N LEU A 21 -8.13 1.29 4.81
CA LEU A 21 -6.75 0.84 4.91
C LEU A 21 -5.82 1.82 4.17
N TYR A 22 -4.71 2.20 4.82
CA TYR A 22 -3.68 3.07 4.25
C TYR A 22 -2.33 2.37 4.20
N PRO A 23 -2.04 1.51 3.21
CA PRO A 23 -0.73 0.87 3.07
C PRO A 23 0.35 1.93 2.84
N GLN A 24 1.47 1.83 3.58
CA GLN A 24 2.57 2.77 3.49
C GLN A 24 3.77 2.14 2.79
N LEU A 25 4.52 2.97 2.09
CA LEU A 25 5.82 2.63 1.51
C LEU A 25 6.87 3.51 2.18
N TYR A 26 8.10 3.01 2.22
CA TYR A 26 9.25 3.79 2.61
C TYR A 26 10.09 4.08 1.37
N GLY A 27 10.55 5.32 1.26
CA GLY A 27 11.48 5.77 0.23
C GLY A 27 12.90 5.88 0.80
N GLY A 28 13.68 6.76 0.21
CA GLY A 28 15.03 7.08 0.66
C GLY A 28 16.11 6.21 0.02
N ALA A 29 17.36 6.65 0.17
CA ALA A 29 18.53 5.97 -0.37
C ALA A 29 18.83 4.65 0.37
N GLU A 30 18.28 4.49 1.56
CA GLU A 30 18.31 3.27 2.37
C GLU A 30 17.39 2.17 1.83
N ASN A 31 16.47 2.48 0.90
CA ASN A 31 15.61 1.48 0.29
C ASN A 31 16.38 0.67 -0.77
N THR A 32 17.04 -0.39 -0.31
CA THR A 32 17.79 -1.32 -1.16
C THR A 32 16.91 -2.19 -2.05
N GLU A 33 15.62 -2.34 -1.74
CA GLU A 33 14.65 -3.10 -2.54
C GLU A 33 14.15 -2.32 -3.77
N ALA A 34 14.25 -0.99 -3.73
CA ALA A 34 13.86 -0.09 -4.80
C ALA A 34 14.80 1.14 -4.86
N PRO A 35 16.09 0.97 -5.22
CA PRO A 35 17.11 2.03 -5.07
C PRO A 35 16.82 3.30 -5.90
N SER A 36 16.10 3.16 -7.02
CA SER A 36 15.69 4.28 -7.87
C SER A 36 14.39 4.96 -7.41
N ASN A 37 13.74 4.46 -6.36
CA ASN A 37 12.48 4.97 -5.82
C ASN A 37 12.69 5.84 -4.56
N LEU A 38 13.46 6.92 -4.72
CA LEU A 38 13.84 7.79 -3.59
C LEU A 38 12.62 8.44 -2.89
N LEU A 39 11.50 8.60 -3.60
CA LEU A 39 10.28 9.24 -3.08
C LEU A 39 9.30 8.23 -2.44
N GLY A 40 9.59 6.93 -2.45
CA GLY A 40 8.70 5.92 -1.86
C GLY A 40 7.39 5.77 -2.63
N CYS A 41 7.42 5.93 -3.95
CA CYS A 41 6.28 5.73 -4.84
C CYS A 41 5.84 4.26 -4.87
N ARG A 42 4.58 4.03 -5.26
CA ARG A 42 4.13 2.68 -5.63
C ARG A 42 4.93 2.16 -6.82
N ASP A 43 5.15 0.86 -6.84
CA ASP A 43 5.86 0.22 -7.94
C ASP A 43 4.95 0.18 -9.17
N TRP A 44 5.07 1.20 -10.02
CA TRP A 44 4.41 1.31 -11.32
C TRP A 44 5.43 1.45 -12.48
N TRP A 45 6.72 1.55 -12.12
CA TRP A 45 7.85 1.70 -13.03
C TRP A 45 8.84 0.54 -12.94
N GLU A 46 8.43 -0.59 -12.36
CA GLU A 46 9.29 -1.77 -12.22
C GLU A 46 10.50 -1.54 -11.30
N TYR A 47 10.30 -0.84 -10.19
CA TYR A 47 11.36 -0.57 -9.22
C TYR A 47 11.88 -1.82 -8.51
N ASN A 48 11.00 -2.78 -8.24
CA ASN A 48 11.33 -3.97 -7.46
C ASN A 48 11.12 -5.28 -8.24
N SER A 49 10.15 -5.34 -9.16
CA SER A 49 9.85 -6.56 -9.90
C SER A 49 9.17 -6.29 -11.24
N MET A 50 9.56 -7.02 -12.30
CA MET A 50 8.82 -7.12 -13.59
C MET A 50 7.33 -7.47 -13.44
N LYS A 51 6.92 -8.05 -12.30
CA LYS A 51 5.54 -8.45 -12.03
C LYS A 51 4.73 -7.36 -11.31
N TYR A 52 5.26 -6.15 -11.16
CA TYR A 52 4.70 -5.07 -10.33
C TYR A 52 3.20 -4.80 -10.56
N ALA A 53 2.74 -4.83 -11.82
CA ALA A 53 1.36 -4.57 -12.20
C ALA A 53 0.44 -5.81 -12.14
N THR A 54 0.97 -6.99 -11.77
CA THR A 54 0.21 -8.24 -11.73
C THR A 54 -0.14 -8.64 -10.30
N HIS A 55 -1.07 -9.59 -10.12
CA HIS A 55 -1.34 -10.19 -8.81
C HIS A 55 -0.13 -10.88 -8.17
N ALA A 56 0.90 -11.18 -8.97
CA ALA A 56 2.14 -11.78 -8.48
C ALA A 56 3.15 -10.76 -7.93
N GLY A 57 2.91 -9.44 -8.11
CA GLY A 57 3.78 -8.36 -7.65
C GLY A 57 3.86 -8.24 -6.13
N ASN A 58 5.03 -7.86 -5.61
CA ASN A 58 5.29 -7.84 -4.17
C ASN A 58 4.36 -6.87 -3.42
N GLN A 59 4.20 -5.63 -3.92
CA GLN A 59 3.29 -4.66 -3.31
C GLN A 59 1.83 -5.12 -3.37
N MET A 60 1.41 -5.74 -4.48
CA MET A 60 0.04 -6.25 -4.65
C MET A 60 -0.26 -7.40 -3.67
N LYS A 61 0.67 -8.35 -3.53
CA LYS A 61 0.56 -9.43 -2.53
C LYS A 61 0.49 -8.90 -1.11
N ALA A 62 1.33 -7.92 -0.77
CA ALA A 62 1.35 -7.33 0.56
C ALA A 62 0.00 -6.66 0.90
N VAL A 63 -0.53 -5.82 0.01
CA VAL A 63 -1.84 -5.18 0.20
C VAL A 63 -2.94 -6.22 0.32
N LYS A 64 -2.95 -7.25 -0.54
CA LYS A 64 -3.95 -8.33 -0.50
C LYS A 64 -3.90 -9.10 0.82
N ALA A 65 -2.71 -9.43 1.34
CA ALA A 65 -2.55 -10.10 2.61
C ALA A 65 -3.12 -9.28 3.79
N ILE A 66 -2.92 -7.96 3.78
CA ILE A 66 -3.50 -7.07 4.81
C ILE A 66 -5.03 -7.06 4.70
N VAL A 67 -5.56 -6.94 3.48
CA VAL A 67 -7.02 -6.98 3.25
C VAL A 67 -7.62 -8.31 3.72
N ASP A 68 -6.96 -9.44 3.43
CA ASP A 68 -7.41 -10.78 3.86
C ASP A 68 -7.41 -10.91 5.37
N ARG A 69 -6.38 -10.36 6.03
CA ARG A 69 -6.31 -10.36 7.48
C ARG A 69 -7.43 -9.55 8.11
N ILE A 70 -7.73 -8.35 7.59
CA ILE A 70 -8.75 -7.45 8.14
C ILE A 70 -10.16 -7.99 7.88
N SER A 71 -10.40 -8.58 6.70
CA SER A 71 -11.71 -9.11 6.31
C SER A 71 -12.02 -10.49 6.91
N GLY A 72 -11.07 -11.12 7.62
CA GLY A 72 -11.21 -12.50 8.10
C GLY A 72 -11.14 -13.55 6.98
N GLY A 73 -10.71 -13.14 5.77
CA GLY A 73 -10.59 -13.99 4.59
C GLY A 73 -9.25 -14.74 4.46
N ALA A 74 -8.33 -14.57 5.43
CA ALA A 74 -7.11 -15.36 5.49
C ALA A 74 -7.47 -16.85 5.70
N LYS A 75 -7.31 -17.66 4.65
CA LYS A 75 -7.33 -19.12 4.73
C LYS A 75 -5.94 -19.64 5.07
#